data_AF-A0A238HJ53-F1
#
_entry.id   AF-A0A238HJ53-F1
#
_cell.length_a   1.000
_cell.length_b   1.000
_cell.length_c   1.000
_cell.angle_alpha   90.00
_cell.angle_beta   90.00
_cell.angle_gamma   90.00
#
_symmetry.space_group_name_H-M   'P 1'
#
loop_
_entity.id
_entity.type
_entity.pdbx_description
1 polymer ?
#
loop_
_entity_poly.entity_id
_entity_poly.type
_entity_poly.pdbx_seq_one_letter_code
_entity_poly.pdbx_strand_id
1 'polypeptide(L)'
;MAYSIDLREKALNCYKQCNNASKVAKTYGISRNTLYLWIKLEEQTGSLKHQVKGQNATKLDTQALKQYIEQNPDAYLYEMAEIFSCSRLHLIRLN
;
A
#
# COMPACT_ATOMS: atom_id res chain seq x y z
N MET A 1 0.65 1.48 14.40
CA MET A 1 1.20 0.13 14.67
C MET A 1 0.37 -0.91 13.96
N ALA A 2 1.00 -1.86 13.28
CA ALA A 2 0.30 -2.99 12.67
C ALA A 2 0.24 -4.16 13.66
N TYR A 3 -0.93 -4.74 13.84
CA TYR A 3 -1.08 -5.99 14.58
C TYR A 3 -0.44 -7.14 13.80
N SER A 4 0.18 -8.09 14.52
CA SER A 4 0.76 -9.31 13.95
C SER A 4 -0.31 -10.15 13.25
N ILE A 5 0.09 -10.94 12.27
CA ILE A 5 -0.85 -11.78 11.50
C ILE A 5 -1.48 -12.86 12.39
N ASP A 6 -0.71 -13.44 13.30
CA ASP A 6 -1.19 -14.46 14.25
C ASP A 6 -2.34 -13.95 15.11
N LEU A 7 -2.29 -12.68 15.52
CA LEU A 7 -3.36 -12.07 16.32
C LEU A 7 -4.65 -11.93 15.49
N ARG A 8 -4.52 -11.54 14.22
CA ARG A 8 -5.67 -11.36 13.32
C ARG A 8 -6.36 -12.69 13.06
N GLU A 9 -5.58 -13.72 12.77
CA GLU A 9 -6.08 -15.08 12.53
C GLU A 9 -6.80 -15.64 13.75
N LYS A 10 -6.19 -15.53 14.94
CA LYS A 10 -6.81 -15.98 16.20
C LYS A 10 -8.11 -15.24 16.50
N ALA A 11 -8.13 -13.92 16.32
CA ALA A 11 -9.32 -13.11 16.54
C ALA A 11 -10.46 -13.46 15.57
N LEU A 12 -10.15 -13.66 14.28
CA LEU A 12 -11.13 -14.04 13.27
C LEU A 12 -11.66 -15.46 13.47
N ASN A 13 -10.81 -16.43 13.80
CA ASN A 13 -11.25 -17.79 14.10
C ASN A 13 -12.19 -17.81 15.31
N CYS A 14 -11.86 -17.04 16.35
CA CYS A 14 -12.73 -16.89 17.53
C CYS A 14 -14.06 -16.22 17.17
N TYR A 15 -14.04 -15.24 16.26
CA TYR A 15 -15.26 -14.60 15.76
C TYR A 15 -16.14 -15.59 14.96
N LYS A 16 -15.56 -16.40 14.07
CA LYS A 16 -16.29 -17.42 13.30
C LYS A 16 -16.99 -18.46 14.18
N GLN A 17 -16.43 -18.76 15.35
CA GLN A 17 -17.02 -19.70 16.32
C GLN A 17 -18.11 -19.07 17.20
N CYS A 18 -17.87 -17.86 17.70
CA CYS A 18 -18.73 -17.23 18.71
C CYS A 18 -19.76 -16.24 18.15
N ASN A 19 -19.57 -15.79 16.90
CA ASN A 19 -20.31 -14.75 16.20
C ASN A 19 -20.58 -13.48 17.03
N ASN A 20 -19.66 -13.14 17.95
CA ASN A 20 -19.82 -12.04 18.90
C ASN A 20 -18.57 -11.15 18.91
N ALA A 21 -18.65 -10.03 18.19
CA ALA A 21 -17.55 -9.07 18.04
C ALA A 21 -17.12 -8.44 19.37
N SER A 22 -18.06 -8.18 20.28
CA SER A 22 -17.78 -7.57 21.58
C SER A 22 -16.96 -8.48 22.49
N LYS A 23 -17.26 -9.77 22.49
CA LYS A 23 -16.51 -10.77 23.27
C LYS A 23 -15.08 -10.90 22.72
N VAL A 24 -14.93 -11.06 21.41
CA VAL A 24 -13.62 -11.19 20.75
C VAL A 24 -12.76 -9.94 20.99
N ALA A 25 -13.34 -8.75 20.82
CA ALA A 25 -12.66 -7.48 21.07
C ALA A 25 -12.08 -7.40 22.49
N LYS A 26 -12.87 -7.78 23.50
CA LYS A 26 -12.42 -7.83 24.91
C LYS A 26 -11.32 -8.87 25.13
N THR A 27 -11.47 -10.08 24.59
CA THR A 27 -10.50 -11.18 24.75
C THR A 27 -9.13 -10.84 24.19
N TYR A 28 -9.08 -10.20 23.01
CA TYR A 28 -7.83 -9.89 22.32
C TYR A 28 -7.33 -8.46 22.54
N GLY A 29 -8.03 -7.66 23.37
CA GLY A 29 -7.65 -6.29 23.67
C GLY A 29 -7.70 -5.34 22.46
N ILE A 30 -8.58 -5.62 21.49
CA ILE A 30 -8.73 -4.83 20.26
C ILE A 30 -10.05 -4.08 20.24
N SER A 31 -10.17 -3.06 19.40
CA SER A 31 -11.47 -2.41 19.17
C SER A 31 -12.38 -3.27 18.29
N ARG A 32 -13.71 -3.14 18.46
CA ARG A 32 -14.69 -3.78 17.56
C ARG A 32 -14.49 -3.34 16.10
N ASN A 33 -14.16 -2.07 15.88
CA ASN A 33 -13.86 -1.53 14.56
C ASN A 33 -12.68 -2.25 13.89
N THR A 34 -11.61 -2.53 14.66
CA THR A 34 -10.45 -3.28 14.17
C THR A 34 -10.84 -4.67 13.68
N LEU A 35 -11.70 -5.37 14.42
CA LEU A 35 -12.20 -6.68 14.01
C LEU A 35 -13.01 -6.60 12.71
N TYR A 36 -13.92 -5.62 12.58
CA TYR A 36 -14.68 -5.42 11.35
C TYR A 36 -13.80 -5.09 10.14
N LEU A 37 -12.74 -4.30 10.34
CA LEU A 37 -11.78 -4.02 9.28
C LEU A 37 -11.06 -5.29 8.81
N TRP A 38 -10.74 -6.22 9.70
CA TRP A 38 -10.13 -7.49 9.32
C TRP A 38 -11.10 -8.44 8.62
N ILE A 39 -12.35 -8.50 9.05
CA ILE A 39 -13.42 -9.25 8.37
C ILE A 39 -13.55 -8.72 6.92
N LYS A 40 -13.70 -7.40 6.77
CA LYS A 40 -13.81 -6.76 5.45
C LYS A 40 -12.56 -7.01 4.58
N LEU A 41 -11.37 -7.00 5.17
CA LEU A 41 -10.12 -7.26 4.46
C LEU A 41 -10.05 -8.73 3.97
N GLU A 42 -10.46 -9.69 4.82
CA GLU A 42 -10.57 -11.11 4.44
C GLU A 42 -11.57 -11.31 3.29
N GLU A 43 -12.74 -10.67 3.37
CA GLU A 43 -13.78 -10.74 2.33
C GLU A 43 -13.31 -10.13 0.99
N GLN A 44 -12.57 -9.03 1.03
CA GLN A 44 -12.14 -8.32 -0.18
C GLN A 44 -10.91 -8.94 -0.85
N THR A 45 -9.98 -9.49 -0.07
CA THR A 45 -8.65 -9.88 -0.57
C THR A 45 -8.30 -11.34 -0.32
N GLY A 46 -9.08 -12.05 0.48
CA GLY A 46 -8.75 -13.42 0.92
C GLY A 46 -7.52 -13.49 1.84
N SER A 47 -6.97 -12.36 2.28
CA SER A 47 -5.74 -12.31 3.07
C SER A 47 -5.84 -11.37 4.26
N LEU A 48 -5.20 -11.76 5.37
CA LEU A 48 -5.08 -10.95 6.59
C LEU A 48 -3.77 -10.18 6.69
N LYS A 49 -2.92 -10.30 5.67
CA LYS A 49 -1.64 -9.59 5.61
C LYS A 49 -1.86 -8.09 5.65
N HIS A 50 -0.97 -7.41 6.37
CA HIS A 50 -0.97 -5.96 6.35
C HIS A 50 -0.67 -5.48 4.93
N GLN A 51 -1.61 -4.72 4.35
CA GLN A 51 -1.37 -4.03 3.11
C GLN A 51 -0.54 -2.79 3.39
N VAL A 52 0.71 -2.81 2.95
CA VAL A 52 1.51 -1.59 2.84
C VAL A 52 0.89 -0.81 1.68
N LYS A 53 0.17 0.26 1.99
CA LYS A 53 -0.21 1.22 0.96
C LYS A 53 1.10 1.80 0.43
N GLY A 54 1.42 1.50 -0.82
CA GLY A 54 2.52 2.16 -1.51
C GLY A 54 2.35 3.68 -1.39
N GLN A 55 3.46 4.40 -1.37
CA GLN A 55 3.39 5.85 -1.53
C GLN A 55 2.67 6.16 -2.85
N ASN A 56 1.88 7.23 -2.88
CA ASN A 56 1.22 7.67 -4.10
C ASN A 56 2.29 7.83 -5.19
N ALA A 57 2.30 6.94 -6.18
CA ALA A 57 3.20 7.09 -7.32
C ALA A 57 2.90 8.44 -7.95
N THR A 58 3.91 9.31 -8.02
CA THR A 58 3.80 10.54 -8.78
C THR A 58 3.48 10.15 -10.22
N LYS A 59 2.61 10.90 -10.90
CA LYS A 59 2.09 10.62 -12.26
C LYS A 59 3.17 10.76 -13.35
N LEU A 60 4.38 10.27 -13.12
CA LEU A 60 5.39 10.22 -14.16
C LEU A 60 5.27 8.87 -14.86
N ASP A 61 5.10 8.92 -16.18
CA ASP A 61 5.20 7.74 -17.01
C ASP A 61 6.68 7.33 -17.15
N THR A 62 7.09 6.39 -16.31
CA THR A 62 8.45 5.86 -16.29
C THR A 62 8.83 5.17 -17.61
N GLN A 63 7.86 4.68 -18.40
CA GLN A 63 8.14 4.03 -19.68
C GLN A 63 8.50 5.07 -20.74
N ALA A 64 7.72 6.15 -20.83
CA ALA A 64 7.99 7.26 -21.73
C ALA A 64 9.33 7.94 -21.42
N LEU A 65 9.69 8.08 -20.14
CA LEU A 65 10.99 8.61 -19.72
C LEU A 65 12.15 7.74 -20.23
N LYS A 66 12.07 6.41 -20.07
CA LYS A 66 13.14 5.50 -20.51
C LYS A 66 13.35 5.55 -22.03
N GLN A 67 12.26 5.54 -22.80
CA GLN A 67 12.34 5.66 -24.26
C GLN A 67 12.99 6.98 -24.68
N TYR A 68 12.70 8.08 -23.98
CA TYR A 68 13.30 9.37 -24.27
C TYR A 68 14.82 9.41 -24.01
N ILE A 69 15.27 8.78 -22.92
CA ILE A 69 16.70 8.65 -22.58
C ILE A 69 17.44 7.78 -23.62
N GLU A 70 16.82 6.68 -24.05
CA GLU A 70 17.40 5.80 -25.09
C GLU A 70 17.54 6.51 -26.45
N GLN A 71 16.59 7.40 -26.79
CA GLN A 71 16.63 8.18 -28.02
C GLN A 71 17.58 9.38 -27.93
N ASN A 72 17.78 9.93 -26.73
CA ASN A 72 18.59 11.15 -26.51
C ASN A 72 19.49 10.97 -25.27
N PRO A 73 20.63 10.25 -25.39
CA PRO A 73 21.54 10.02 -24.27
C PRO A 73 22.21 11.31 -23.76
N ASP A 74 22.29 12.35 -24.59
CA ASP A 74 22.89 13.64 -24.26
C ASP A 74 21.87 14.71 -23.80
N ALA A 75 20.59 14.34 -23.64
CA ALA A 75 19.56 15.28 -23.21
C ALA A 75 19.81 15.80 -21.79
N TYR A 76 19.66 17.11 -21.58
CA TYR A 76 19.87 17.69 -20.26
C TYR A 76 18.63 17.50 -19.38
N LEU A 77 18.87 17.31 -18.07
CA LEU A 77 17.81 17.12 -17.07
C LEU A 77 16.77 18.25 -17.03
N TYR A 78 17.11 19.47 -17.45
CA TYR A 78 16.15 20.58 -17.49
C TYR A 78 15.19 20.47 -18.69
N GLU A 79 15.65 19.96 -19.83
CA GLU A 79 14.83 19.75 -21.04
C GLU A 79 13.81 18.63 -20.80
N MET A 80 14.27 17.56 -20.17
CA MET A 80 13.42 16.45 -19.74
C MET A 80 12.39 16.90 -18.69
N ALA A 81 12.79 17.76 -17.75
CA ALA A 81 11.90 18.30 -16.73
C ALA A 81 10.76 19.15 -17.32
N GLU A 82 11.03 19.92 -18.37
CA GLU A 82 10.01 20.69 -19.10
C GLU A 82 9.02 19.78 -19.84
N ILE A 83 9.53 18.78 -20.57
CA ILE A 83 8.70 17.83 -21.34
C ILE A 83 7.77 17.03 -20.42
N PHE A 84 8.30 16.51 -19.31
CA PHE A 84 7.55 15.67 -18.38
C PHE A 84 6.85 16.48 -17.28
N SER A 85 6.92 17.82 -17.32
CA SER A 85 6.35 18.71 -16.30
C SER A 85 6.70 18.29 -14.87
N CYS A 86 7.95 17.88 -14.65
CA CYS A 86 8.44 17.32 -13.40
C CYS A 86 9.67 18.06 -12.88
N SER A 87 9.94 17.97 -11.58
CA SER A 87 11.15 18.59 -11.01
C SER A 87 12.40 17.84 -11.44
N ARG A 88 13.50 18.56 -11.73
CA ARG A 88 14.83 17.97 -12.00
C ARG A 88 15.26 16.96 -10.93
N LEU A 89 14.95 17.23 -9.66
CA LEU A 89 15.23 16.34 -8.53
C LEU A 89 14.47 15.02 -8.59
N HIS A 90 13.28 15.02 -9.21
CA HIS A 90 12.49 13.81 -9.41
C HIS A 90 13.12 12.89 -10.46
N LEU A 91 13.65 13.46 -11.54
CA LEU A 91 14.35 12.71 -12.60
C LEU A 91 15.65 12.07 -12.10
N ILE A 92 16.42 12.76 -11.25
CA ILE A 92 17.65 12.22 -10.64
C ILE A 92 17.37 10.99 -9.77
N ARG A 93 16.22 10.93 -9.09
CA ARG A 93 15.85 9.80 -8.22
C ARG A 93 15.44 8.53 -8.98
N LEU A 94 15.20 8.65 -10.29
CA LEU A 94 14.69 7.57 -11.15
C LEU A 94 15.77 6.94 -12.03
N ASN A 95 16.93 7.59 -12.15
CA ASN A 95 18.12 7.10 -12.84
C ASN A 95 18.98 6.29 -11.86
#